data_AF-D1VS09-F1
#
_entry.id   AF-D1VS09-F1
#
_cell.length_a   1.000
_cell.length_b   1.000
_cell.length_c   1.000
_cell.angle_alpha   90.00
_cell.angle_beta   90.00
_cell.angle_gamma   90.00
#
_symmetry.space_group_name_H-M   'P 1'
#
loop_
_entity.id
_entity.type
_entity.pdbx_description
1 polymer ?
#
loop_
_entity_poly.entity_id
_entity_poly.type
_entity_poly.pdbx_seq_one_letter_code
_entity_poly.pdbx_strand_id
1 'polypeptide(L)'
;MLEAKRKYPEINASLFRWILGILVCYGSLLVSSLIIYLFNIENLIIPALIMSFLSIMGALIIDKNILRKLFLFLNFKDVIFVFVGLIISFIFIIFASFAATYFKIGGEVNPIFGLLDKFSKSEFLISSAIQFIGEELMFVLPFLFVINKFKKTPKIIRVFLAVIISSLLFGALHIPTYNFNIVQALVLIGIVRTGITITYIFRKNLTVSYIVHFLYDWIIILMAIKYSPM
;
A
#
# COMPACT_ATOMS: atom_id res chain seq x y z
N MET A 1 24.51 -7.39 22.32
CA MET A 1 23.24 -6.70 22.66
C MET A 1 22.13 -7.27 21.78
N LEU A 2 21.23 -8.08 22.33
CA LEU A 2 20.08 -8.58 21.58
C LEU A 2 19.17 -7.39 21.25
N GLU A 3 19.16 -6.95 19.99
CA GLU A 3 18.22 -5.95 19.50
C GLU A 3 16.80 -6.34 19.95
N ALA A 4 16.17 -5.51 20.78
CA ALA A 4 14.80 -5.73 21.21
C ALA A 4 13.91 -5.87 19.97
N LYS A 5 13.18 -6.98 19.86
CA LYS A 5 12.29 -7.25 18.72
C LYS A 5 11.25 -6.13 18.63
N ARG A 6 11.22 -5.38 17.53
CA ARG A 6 10.25 -4.30 17.30
C ARG A 6 8.82 -4.81 17.50
N LYS A 7 8.01 -4.02 18.19
CA LYS A 7 6.58 -4.26 18.45
C LYS A 7 5.75 -3.33 17.57
N TYR A 8 4.48 -3.68 17.35
CA TYR A 8 3.55 -2.73 16.73
C TYR A 8 3.42 -1.49 17.63
N PRO A 9 3.31 -0.28 17.03
CA PRO A 9 3.16 0.93 17.81
C PRO A 9 1.85 0.92 18.59
N GLU A 10 1.97 1.24 19.89
CA GLU A 10 0.81 1.53 20.71
C GLU A 10 0.37 2.98 20.47
N ILE A 11 -0.90 3.13 20.14
CA ILE A 11 -1.51 4.40 19.73
C ILE A 11 -2.75 4.64 20.61
N ASN A 12 -2.62 5.61 21.51
CA ASN A 12 -3.69 6.03 22.41
C ASN A 12 -4.52 7.16 21.77
N ALA A 13 -5.24 6.83 20.69
CA ALA A 13 -6.14 7.75 20.00
C ALA A 13 -7.60 7.34 20.21
N SER A 14 -8.51 8.33 20.31
CA SER A 14 -9.95 8.08 20.39
C SER A 14 -10.48 7.41 19.11
N LEU A 15 -11.64 6.76 19.18
CA LEU A 15 -12.28 6.17 18.00
C LEU A 15 -12.52 7.23 16.90
N PHE A 16 -12.98 8.42 17.30
CA PHE A 16 -13.17 9.55 16.39
C PHE A 16 -11.90 9.92 15.61
N ARG A 17 -10.75 10.04 16.28
CA ARG A 17 -9.47 10.37 15.61
C ARG A 17 -9.05 9.29 14.63
N TRP A 18 -9.28 8.01 14.96
CA TRP A 18 -9.06 6.89 14.04
C TRP A 18 -9.93 6.98 12.80
N ILE A 19 -11.24 7.15 12.97
CA ILE A 19 -12.19 7.24 11.86
C ILE A 19 -11.86 8.44 10.99
N LEU A 20 -11.73 9.63 11.58
CA LEU A 20 -11.40 10.86 10.86
C LEU A 20 -10.06 10.75 10.12
N GLY A 21 -9.03 10.22 10.77
CA GLY A 21 -7.71 10.05 10.15
C GLY A 21 -7.72 9.08 8.96
N ILE A 22 -8.43 7.95 9.08
CA ILE A 22 -8.60 7.00 7.98
C ILE A 22 -9.43 7.63 6.85
N LEU A 23 -10.52 8.35 7.16
CA LEU A 23 -11.33 9.04 6.16
C LEU A 23 -10.53 10.10 5.39
N VAL A 24 -9.72 10.92 6.08
CA VAL A 24 -8.82 11.88 5.42
C VAL A 24 -7.78 11.16 4.57
N CYS A 25 -7.23 10.05 5.07
CA CYS A 25 -6.23 9.28 4.34
C CYS A 25 -6.79 8.68 3.04
N TYR A 26 -7.97 8.06 3.09
CA TYR A 26 -8.61 7.46 1.92
C TYR A 26 -9.22 8.52 0.98
N GLY A 27 -9.80 9.58 1.55
CA GLY A 27 -10.36 10.71 0.79
C GLY A 27 -9.31 11.48 0.00
N SER A 28 -8.01 11.32 0.31
CA SER A 28 -6.92 11.92 -0.44
C SER A 28 -6.92 11.54 -1.93
N LEU A 29 -7.36 10.33 -2.29
CA LEU A 29 -7.50 9.90 -3.69
C LEU A 29 -8.57 10.73 -4.42
N LEU A 30 -9.73 10.90 -3.78
CA LEU A 30 -10.83 11.68 -4.35
C LEU A 30 -10.44 13.16 -4.50
N VAL A 31 -9.81 13.73 -3.46
CA VAL A 31 -9.37 15.13 -3.48
C VAL A 31 -8.28 15.34 -4.54
N SER A 32 -7.30 14.44 -4.63
CA SER A 32 -6.25 14.49 -5.64
C SER A 32 -6.86 14.43 -7.05
N SER A 33 -7.72 13.45 -7.33
CA SER A 33 -8.39 13.33 -8.64
C SER A 33 -9.25 14.53 -8.99
N LEU A 34 -9.97 15.10 -8.02
CA LEU A 34 -10.77 16.30 -8.22
C LEU A 34 -9.90 17.52 -8.57
N ILE A 35 -8.77 17.71 -7.89
CA ILE A 35 -7.84 18.81 -8.18
C ILE A 35 -7.23 18.65 -9.57
N ILE A 36 -6.80 17.44 -9.95
CA ILE A 36 -6.29 17.18 -11.30
C ILE A 36 -7.33 17.59 -12.35
N TYR A 37 -8.58 17.17 -12.14
CA TYR A 37 -9.68 17.45 -13.06
C TYR A 37 -10.00 18.96 -13.16
N LEU A 38 -10.15 19.65 -12.02
CA LEU A 38 -10.54 21.06 -11.99
C LEU A 38 -9.48 22.00 -12.59
N PHE A 39 -8.20 21.65 -12.42
CA PHE A 39 -7.08 22.48 -12.87
C PHE A 39 -6.39 21.95 -14.12
N ASN A 40 -6.93 20.90 -14.75
CA ASN A 40 -6.36 20.23 -15.92
C ASN A 40 -4.86 19.94 -15.78
N ILE A 41 -4.47 19.32 -14.65
CA ILE A 41 -3.07 19.09 -14.31
C ILE A 41 -2.50 17.95 -15.16
N GLU A 42 -1.58 18.25 -16.06
CA GLU A 42 -0.86 17.26 -16.88
C GLU A 42 0.52 16.92 -16.30
N ASN A 43 0.53 16.50 -15.03
CA ASN A 43 1.74 16.09 -14.33
C ASN A 43 1.42 15.06 -13.25
N LEU A 44 2.19 13.97 -13.15
CA LEU A 44 1.96 12.88 -12.18
C LEU A 44 2.51 13.19 -10.78
N ILE A 45 3.47 14.10 -10.66
CA ILE A 45 4.14 14.40 -9.37
C ILE A 45 3.21 15.22 -8.47
N ILE A 46 2.51 16.21 -9.01
CA ILE A 46 1.58 17.06 -8.26
C ILE A 46 0.48 16.22 -7.56
N PRO A 47 -0.27 15.33 -8.23
CA PRO A 47 -1.26 14.51 -7.55
C PRO A 47 -0.64 13.53 -6.56
N ALA A 48 0.53 12.96 -6.86
CA ALA A 48 1.24 12.11 -5.92
C ALA A 48 1.60 12.85 -4.61
N LEU A 49 2.04 14.12 -4.72
CA LEU A 49 2.29 15.00 -3.59
C LEU A 49 1.02 15.29 -2.78
N ILE A 50 -0.07 15.67 -3.44
CA ILE A 50 -1.35 15.98 -2.80
C ILE A 50 -1.86 14.76 -2.05
N MET A 51 -1.92 13.61 -2.72
CA MET A 51 -2.41 12.36 -2.15
C MET A 51 -1.59 11.99 -0.91
N SER A 52 -0.26 11.94 -1.04
CA SER A 52 0.64 11.53 0.05
C SER A 52 0.64 12.52 1.21
N PHE A 53 0.57 13.82 0.93
CA PHE A 53 0.45 14.86 1.95
C PHE A 53 -0.83 14.68 2.78
N LEU A 54 -1.98 14.47 2.12
CA LEU A 54 -3.25 14.26 2.80
C LEU A 54 -3.29 12.92 3.54
N SER A 55 -2.69 11.85 3.01
CA SER A 55 -2.51 10.59 3.73
C SER A 55 -1.68 10.77 5.00
N ILE A 56 -0.60 11.56 4.93
CA ILE A 56 0.22 11.91 6.09
C ILE A 56 -0.60 12.73 7.10
N MET A 57 -1.40 13.71 6.65
CA MET A 57 -2.30 14.47 7.53
C MET A 57 -3.30 13.53 8.24
N GLY A 58 -3.90 12.59 7.52
CA GLY A 58 -4.76 11.56 8.08
C GLY A 58 -4.07 10.74 9.18
N ALA A 59 -2.81 10.35 8.96
CA ALA A 59 -2.01 9.67 9.97
C ALA A 59 -1.76 10.56 11.20
N LEU A 60 -1.39 11.83 11.01
CA LEU A 60 -1.09 12.77 12.10
C LEU A 60 -2.33 13.15 12.93
N ILE A 61 -3.54 13.13 12.33
CA ILE A 61 -4.81 13.25 13.05
C ILE A 61 -4.92 12.13 14.09
N ILE A 62 -4.52 10.90 13.76
CA ILE A 62 -4.56 9.75 14.67
C ILE A 62 -3.53 9.94 15.80
N ASP A 63 -2.27 10.19 15.45
CA ASP A 63 -1.20 10.42 16.40
C ASP A 63 -0.10 11.29 15.77
N LYS A 64 0.23 12.42 16.41
CA LYS A 64 1.22 13.38 15.92
C LYS A 64 2.62 12.77 15.74
N ASN A 65 2.90 11.67 16.46
CA ASN A 65 4.19 10.97 16.38
C ASN A 65 4.13 9.70 15.52
N ILE A 66 3.02 9.42 14.85
CA ILE A 66 2.81 8.15 14.13
C ILE A 66 3.88 7.90 13.06
N LEU A 67 4.32 8.94 12.35
CA LEU A 67 5.34 8.81 11.30
C LEU A 67 6.66 8.32 11.88
N ARG A 68 7.09 8.86 13.02
CA ARG A 68 8.31 8.42 13.74
C ARG A 68 8.20 6.99 14.26
N LYS A 69 6.98 6.52 14.51
CA LYS A 69 6.71 5.15 14.97
C LYS A 69 6.65 4.15 13.80
N LEU A 70 6.28 4.60 12.61
CA LEU A 70 6.09 3.78 11.42
C LEU A 70 7.36 3.71 10.56
N PHE A 71 7.95 4.86 10.25
CA PHE A 71 9.13 4.98 9.41
C PHE A 71 10.37 4.99 10.28
N LEU A 72 11.01 3.83 10.41
CA LEU A 72 12.21 3.63 11.20
C LEU A 72 13.42 3.48 10.28
N PHE A 73 14.59 3.84 10.80
CA PHE A 73 15.86 3.57 10.12
C PHE A 73 16.06 2.06 9.92
N LEU A 74 16.66 1.72 8.78
CA LEU A 74 16.98 0.34 8.43
C LEU A 74 18.15 -0.15 9.28
N ASN A 75 18.03 -1.36 9.81
CA ASN A 75 19.18 -2.14 10.27
C ASN A 75 19.54 -3.22 9.27
N PHE A 76 20.65 -3.91 9.47
CA PHE A 76 21.11 -4.97 8.55
C PHE A 76 20.06 -6.06 8.30
N LYS A 77 19.31 -6.45 9.34
CA LYS A 77 18.22 -7.44 9.21
C LYS A 77 17.06 -6.92 8.38
N ASP A 78 16.78 -5.61 8.40
CA ASP A 78 15.77 -4.99 7.54
C ASP A 78 16.18 -5.09 6.06
N VAL A 79 17.45 -4.85 5.75
CA VAL A 79 17.98 -4.95 4.38
C VAL A 79 17.82 -6.37 3.85
N ILE A 80 18.18 -7.40 4.63
CA ILE A 80 17.93 -8.81 4.24
C ILE A 80 16.43 -9.04 4.02
N PHE A 81 15.58 -8.48 4.89
CA PHE A 81 14.15 -8.69 4.81
C PHE A 81 13.49 -7.97 3.62
N VAL A 82 14.13 -6.96 3.03
CA VAL A 82 13.68 -6.41 1.74
C VAL A 82 13.73 -7.50 0.67
N PHE A 83 14.85 -8.23 0.55
CA PHE A 83 14.97 -9.31 -0.44
C PHE A 83 14.01 -10.47 -0.17
N VAL A 84 13.90 -10.89 1.11
CA VAL A 84 12.92 -11.92 1.51
C VAL A 84 11.49 -11.45 1.21
N GLY A 85 11.20 -10.18 1.48
CA GLY A 85 9.91 -9.56 1.19
C GLY A 85 9.55 -9.53 -0.29
N LEU A 86 10.53 -9.27 -1.16
CA LEU A 86 10.36 -9.36 -2.60
C LEU A 86 10.01 -10.79 -3.03
N ILE A 87 10.77 -11.79 -2.57
CA ILE A 87 10.48 -13.21 -2.88
C ILE A 87 9.06 -13.58 -2.44
N ILE A 88 8.67 -13.20 -1.22
CA ILE A 88 7.31 -13.44 -0.71
C ILE A 88 6.27 -12.75 -1.60
N SER A 89 6.50 -11.50 -1.99
CA SER A 89 5.57 -10.75 -2.86
C SER A 89 5.40 -11.43 -4.22
N PHE A 90 6.48 -11.96 -4.81
CA PHE A 90 6.42 -12.75 -6.05
C PHE A 90 5.69 -14.10 -5.89
N ILE A 91 5.78 -14.74 -4.73
CA ILE A 91 4.98 -15.94 -4.43
C ILE A 91 3.48 -15.58 -4.39
N PHE A 92 3.12 -14.43 -3.81
CA PHE A 92 1.74 -14.00 -3.69
C PHE A 92 1.11 -13.59 -5.04
N ILE A 93 1.87 -13.00 -5.97
CA ILE A 93 1.36 -12.80 -7.34
C ILE A 93 1.15 -14.14 -8.06
N ILE A 94 2.00 -15.15 -7.86
CA ILE A 94 1.76 -16.49 -8.40
C ILE A 94 0.46 -17.07 -7.85
N PHE A 95 0.20 -16.93 -6.55
CA PHE A 95 -1.09 -17.35 -5.96
C PHE A 95 -2.27 -16.56 -6.52
N ALA A 96 -2.13 -15.25 -6.73
CA ALA A 96 -3.16 -14.44 -7.37
C ALA A 96 -3.43 -14.93 -8.80
N SER A 97 -2.39 -15.21 -9.59
CA SER A 97 -2.52 -15.77 -10.94
C SER A 97 -3.19 -17.14 -10.93
N PHE A 98 -2.80 -18.04 -10.02
CA PHE A 98 -3.46 -19.34 -9.88
C PHE A 98 -4.93 -19.20 -9.52
N ALA A 99 -5.26 -18.32 -8.56
CA ALA A 99 -6.64 -18.04 -8.18
C ALA A 99 -7.44 -17.48 -9.38
N ALA A 100 -6.84 -16.55 -10.15
CA ALA A 100 -7.48 -15.99 -11.33
C ALA A 100 -7.82 -17.07 -12.37
N THR A 101 -6.88 -17.97 -12.67
CA THR A 101 -7.11 -19.09 -13.59
C THR A 101 -8.13 -20.08 -13.06
N TYR A 102 -7.98 -20.52 -11.80
CA TYR A 102 -8.84 -21.54 -11.20
C TYR A 102 -10.30 -21.09 -11.08
N PHE A 103 -10.52 -19.84 -10.64
CA PHE A 103 -11.85 -19.25 -10.50
C PHE A 103 -12.36 -18.54 -11.76
N LYS A 104 -11.61 -18.60 -12.87
CA LYS A 104 -11.94 -17.94 -14.15
C LYS A 104 -12.23 -16.44 -13.99
N ILE A 105 -11.44 -15.75 -13.16
CA ILE A 105 -11.56 -14.31 -12.92
C ILE A 105 -10.96 -13.60 -14.13
N GLY A 106 -11.79 -12.85 -14.86
CA GLY A 106 -11.33 -11.96 -15.92
C GLY A 106 -10.39 -10.89 -15.36
N GLY A 107 -9.35 -10.54 -16.11
CA GLY A 107 -8.37 -9.54 -15.72
C GLY A 107 -8.39 -8.34 -16.66
N GLU A 108 -8.68 -7.17 -16.11
CA GLU A 108 -8.48 -5.90 -16.78
C GLU A 108 -6.99 -5.51 -16.73
N VAL A 109 -6.48 -5.00 -17.85
CA VAL A 109 -5.10 -4.50 -17.93
C VAL A 109 -4.99 -3.22 -17.12
N ASN A 110 -3.90 -3.06 -16.37
CA ASN A 110 -3.68 -1.85 -15.59
C ASN A 110 -3.55 -0.63 -16.53
N PRO A 111 -4.34 0.44 -16.36
CA PRO A 111 -4.32 1.61 -17.26
C PRO A 111 -2.98 2.35 -17.23
N ILE A 112 -2.10 2.10 -16.27
CA ILE A 112 -0.75 2.68 -16.21
C ILE A 112 0.03 2.46 -17.51
N PHE A 113 -0.20 1.33 -18.17
CA PHE A 113 0.44 0.98 -19.43
C PHE A 113 0.10 1.99 -20.54
N GLY A 114 -1.16 2.43 -20.64
CA GLY A 114 -1.55 3.48 -21.60
C GLY A 114 -0.98 4.87 -21.28
N LEU A 115 -0.38 5.07 -20.11
CA LEU A 115 0.22 6.34 -19.70
C LEU A 115 1.74 6.39 -19.92
N LEU A 116 2.39 5.25 -20.20
CA LEU A 116 3.85 5.15 -20.30
C LEU A 116 4.44 6.01 -21.42
N ASP A 117 3.69 6.21 -22.51
CA ASP A 117 4.12 7.06 -23.63
C ASP A 117 3.80 8.55 -23.40
N LYS A 118 2.87 8.85 -22.49
CA LYS A 118 2.41 10.23 -22.22
C LYS A 118 3.38 10.99 -21.31
N PHE A 119 4.02 10.30 -20.37
CA PHE A 119 4.89 10.93 -19.37
C PHE A 119 6.29 10.35 -19.39
N SER A 120 7.27 11.16 -18.97
CA SER A 120 8.66 10.71 -18.90
C SER A 120 8.84 9.59 -17.86
N LYS A 121 9.81 8.69 -18.09
CA LYS A 121 10.18 7.64 -17.12
C LYS A 121 10.56 8.22 -15.75
N SER A 122 11.25 9.37 -15.73
CA SER A 122 11.59 10.09 -14.50
C SER A 122 10.36 10.58 -13.76
N GLU A 123 9.34 11.03 -14.48
CA GLU A 123 8.10 11.50 -13.86
C GLU A 123 7.35 10.35 -13.20
N PHE A 124 7.23 9.19 -13.85
CA PHE A 124 6.71 7.97 -13.24
C PHE A 124 7.51 7.53 -12.00
N LEU A 125 8.84 7.55 -12.08
CA LEU A 125 9.71 7.16 -10.98
C LEU A 125 9.50 8.05 -9.74
N ILE A 126 9.50 9.36 -9.96
CA ILE A 126 9.34 10.34 -8.87
C ILE A 126 7.92 10.30 -8.32
N SER A 127 6.90 10.27 -9.18
CA SER A 127 5.51 10.23 -8.75
C SER A 127 5.19 8.96 -7.96
N SER A 128 5.59 7.78 -8.44
CA SER A 128 5.38 6.51 -7.73
C SER A 128 6.12 6.48 -6.39
N ALA A 129 7.37 6.94 -6.33
CA ALA A 129 8.12 7.02 -5.08
C ALA A 129 7.39 7.87 -4.02
N ILE A 130 6.79 8.99 -4.42
CA ILE A 130 6.01 9.85 -3.53
C ILE A 130 4.68 9.16 -3.18
N GLN A 131 3.90 8.78 -4.19
CA GLN A 131 2.56 8.19 -4.09
C GLN A 131 2.54 6.97 -3.15
N PHE A 132 3.54 6.09 -3.25
CA PHE A 132 3.59 4.88 -2.45
C PHE A 132 3.70 5.15 -0.94
N ILE A 133 4.15 6.33 -0.51
CA ILE A 133 4.09 6.73 0.90
C ILE A 133 2.62 6.81 1.36
N GLY A 134 1.77 7.45 0.55
CA GLY A 134 0.34 7.54 0.83
C GLY A 134 -0.34 6.17 0.81
N GLU A 135 -0.01 5.33 -0.16
CA GLU A 135 -0.55 3.96 -0.25
C GLU A 135 -0.16 3.07 0.94
N GLU A 136 1.10 3.13 1.38
CA GLU A 136 1.54 2.42 2.58
C GLU A 136 0.77 2.90 3.83
N LEU A 137 0.43 4.19 3.91
CA LEU A 137 -0.40 4.73 4.98
C LEU A 137 -1.86 4.26 4.87
N MET A 138 -2.47 4.31 3.69
CA MET A 138 -3.82 3.80 3.45
C MET A 138 -3.94 2.34 3.88
N PHE A 139 -2.90 1.54 3.64
CA PHE A 139 -2.85 0.17 4.11
C PHE A 139 -2.62 0.05 5.63
N VAL A 140 -1.59 0.69 6.18
CA VAL A 140 -1.13 0.41 7.55
C VAL A 140 -2.06 0.98 8.61
N LEU A 141 -2.82 2.05 8.31
CA LEU A 141 -3.70 2.69 9.29
C LEU A 141 -4.89 1.78 9.67
N PRO A 142 -5.68 1.20 8.73
CA PRO A 142 -6.66 0.17 9.06
C PRO A 142 -6.06 -1.05 9.75
N PHE A 143 -4.86 -1.48 9.33
CA PHE A 143 -4.15 -2.57 9.99
C PHE A 143 -3.92 -2.23 11.47
N LEU A 144 -3.35 -1.06 11.76
CA LEU A 144 -3.05 -0.63 13.13
C LEU A 144 -4.30 -0.30 13.94
N PHE A 145 -5.38 0.12 13.30
CA PHE A 145 -6.68 0.27 13.95
C PHE A 145 -7.12 -1.06 14.58
N VAL A 146 -7.09 -2.15 13.81
CA VAL A 146 -7.43 -3.49 14.31
C VAL A 146 -6.47 -3.91 15.43
N ILE A 147 -5.16 -3.74 15.25
CA ILE A 147 -4.16 -4.07 16.28
C ILE A 147 -4.41 -3.30 17.60
N ASN A 148 -4.73 -2.01 17.53
CA ASN A 148 -4.87 -1.16 18.72
C ASN A 148 -6.26 -1.21 19.38
N LYS A 149 -7.33 -1.50 18.63
CA LYS A 149 -8.71 -1.50 19.16
C LYS A 149 -9.19 -2.86 19.63
N PHE A 150 -8.67 -3.95 19.05
CA PHE A 150 -9.14 -5.31 19.35
C PHE A 150 -8.21 -5.99 20.38
N LYS A 151 -7.76 -5.26 21.42
CA LYS A 151 -6.74 -5.74 22.37
C LYS A 151 -7.13 -7.00 23.15
N LYS A 152 -8.44 -7.28 23.30
CA LYS A 152 -8.97 -8.48 23.95
C LYS A 152 -8.92 -9.73 23.06
N THR A 153 -8.76 -9.57 21.74
CA THR A 153 -8.68 -10.67 20.78
C THR A 153 -7.28 -11.31 20.82
N PRO A 154 -7.16 -12.66 20.73
CA PRO A 154 -5.87 -13.33 20.66
C PRO A 154 -4.98 -12.75 19.55
N LYS A 155 -3.68 -12.59 19.84
CA LYS A 155 -2.75 -11.86 18.95
C LYS A 155 -2.75 -12.40 17.52
N ILE A 156 -2.78 -13.72 17.33
CA ILE A 156 -2.76 -14.34 16.00
C ILE A 156 -4.01 -14.00 15.20
N ILE A 157 -5.19 -14.11 15.82
CA ILE A 157 -6.49 -13.77 15.21
C ILE A 157 -6.53 -12.27 14.89
N ARG A 158 -6.05 -11.42 15.81
CA ARG A 158 -6.03 -9.97 15.61
C ARG A 158 -5.13 -9.57 14.44
N VAL A 159 -3.96 -10.18 14.28
CA VAL A 159 -3.08 -9.93 13.13
C VAL A 159 -3.74 -10.43 11.86
N PHE A 160 -4.34 -11.61 11.86
CA PHE A 160 -5.05 -12.15 10.70
C PHE A 160 -6.18 -11.21 10.24
N LEU A 161 -7.05 -10.78 11.17
CA LEU A 161 -8.11 -9.82 10.88
C LEU A 161 -7.55 -8.49 10.37
N ALA A 162 -6.45 -7.99 10.96
CA ALA A 162 -5.81 -6.77 10.50
C ALA A 162 -5.35 -6.88 9.05
N VAL A 163 -4.75 -8.02 8.65
CA VAL A 163 -4.33 -8.29 7.26
C VAL A 163 -5.52 -8.34 6.31
N ILE A 164 -6.56 -9.12 6.65
CA ILE A 164 -7.74 -9.26 5.78
C ILE A 164 -8.43 -7.91 5.58
N ILE A 165 -8.71 -7.17 6.67
CA ILE A 165 -9.42 -5.89 6.59
C ILE A 165 -8.61 -4.86 5.80
N SER A 166 -7.31 -4.71 6.11
CA SER A 166 -6.47 -3.73 5.40
C SER A 166 -6.25 -4.09 3.93
N SER A 167 -6.12 -5.37 3.59
CA SER A 167 -5.94 -5.81 2.19
C SER A 167 -7.20 -5.65 1.37
N LEU A 168 -8.38 -5.95 1.93
CA LEU A 168 -9.67 -5.72 1.26
C LEU A 168 -9.92 -4.23 1.05
N LEU A 169 -9.64 -3.39 2.05
CA LEU A 169 -9.78 -1.95 1.90
C LEU A 169 -8.80 -1.38 0.86
N PHE A 170 -7.57 -1.89 0.81
CA PHE A 170 -6.61 -1.51 -0.22
C PHE A 170 -7.06 -1.94 -1.62
N GLY A 171 -7.55 -3.18 -1.77
CA GLY A 171 -8.15 -3.66 -3.01
C GLY A 171 -9.35 -2.82 -3.45
N ALA A 172 -10.18 -2.37 -2.50
CA ALA A 172 -11.35 -1.54 -2.79
C ALA A 172 -10.98 -0.19 -3.43
N LEU A 173 -9.81 0.38 -3.09
CA LEU A 173 -9.29 1.60 -3.71
C LEU A 173 -9.02 1.43 -5.21
N HIS A 174 -8.82 0.19 -5.67
CA HIS A 174 -8.48 -0.13 -7.06
C HIS A 174 -9.69 -0.49 -7.92
N ILE A 175 -10.90 -0.51 -7.35
CA ILE A 175 -12.13 -0.81 -8.10
C ILE A 175 -12.28 0.09 -9.35
N PRO A 176 -12.07 1.43 -9.27
CA PRO A 176 -12.15 2.28 -10.45
C PRO A 176 -11.04 2.02 -11.48
N THR A 177 -9.86 1.57 -11.04
CA THR A 177 -8.69 1.30 -11.89
C THR A 177 -8.93 0.10 -12.80
N TYR A 178 -9.65 -0.92 -12.32
CA TYR A 178 -9.90 -2.17 -13.03
C TYR A 178 -11.33 -2.26 -13.56
N ASN A 179 -11.84 -1.15 -14.12
CA ASN A 179 -13.16 -1.08 -14.76
C ASN A 179 -14.31 -1.68 -13.90
N PHE A 180 -14.27 -1.43 -12.59
CA PHE A 180 -15.23 -1.98 -11.63
C PHE A 180 -15.28 -3.51 -11.53
N ASN A 181 -14.22 -4.20 -11.96
CA ASN A 181 -14.02 -5.62 -11.68
C ASN A 181 -13.71 -5.83 -10.19
N ILE A 182 -14.79 -5.97 -9.41
CA ILE A 182 -14.74 -6.09 -7.94
C ILE A 182 -13.91 -7.30 -7.51
N VAL A 183 -13.96 -8.40 -8.25
CA VAL A 183 -13.24 -9.63 -7.89
C VAL A 183 -11.74 -9.45 -8.10
N GLN A 184 -11.31 -8.91 -9.24
CA GLN A 184 -9.90 -8.57 -9.47
C GLN A 184 -9.39 -7.60 -8.42
N ALA A 185 -10.13 -6.51 -8.17
CA ALA A 185 -9.74 -5.47 -7.23
C ALA A 185 -9.69 -5.97 -5.78
N LEU A 186 -10.70 -6.68 -5.27
CA LEU A 186 -10.71 -7.11 -3.87
C LEU A 186 -9.87 -8.37 -3.63
N VAL A 187 -9.95 -9.36 -4.52
CA VAL A 187 -9.33 -10.66 -4.31
C VAL A 187 -7.90 -10.66 -4.83
N LEU A 188 -7.68 -10.36 -6.11
CA LEU A 188 -6.35 -10.50 -6.70
C LEU A 188 -5.38 -9.42 -6.17
N ILE A 189 -5.79 -8.14 -6.16
CA ILE A 189 -4.97 -7.07 -5.58
C ILE A 189 -4.84 -7.22 -4.07
N GLY A 190 -5.89 -7.69 -3.38
CA GLY A 190 -5.82 -7.99 -1.95
C GLY A 190 -4.80 -9.09 -1.62
N ILE A 191 -4.73 -10.15 -2.42
CA ILE A 191 -3.70 -11.20 -2.30
C ILE A 191 -2.31 -10.62 -2.51
N VAL A 192 -2.08 -9.88 -3.61
CA VAL A 192 -0.78 -9.25 -3.88
C VAL A 192 -0.35 -8.33 -2.73
N ARG A 193 -1.27 -7.50 -2.23
CA ARG A 193 -1.02 -6.61 -1.10
C ARG A 193 -0.63 -7.36 0.17
N THR A 194 -1.21 -8.55 0.39
CA THR A 194 -0.85 -9.40 1.53
C THR A 194 0.62 -9.82 1.50
N GLY A 195 1.17 -10.12 0.32
CA GLY A 195 2.59 -10.46 0.14
C GLY A 195 3.53 -9.35 0.62
N ILE A 196 3.27 -8.11 0.21
CA ILE A 196 4.03 -6.92 0.64
C ILE A 196 3.86 -6.69 2.14
N THR A 197 2.62 -6.78 2.63
CA THR A 197 2.24 -6.58 4.04
C THR A 197 3.01 -7.46 5.01
N ILE A 198 3.33 -8.70 4.61
CA ILE A 198 4.09 -9.63 5.43
C ILE A 198 5.41 -9.00 5.90
N THR A 199 6.04 -8.16 5.08
CA THR A 199 7.28 -7.46 5.46
C THR A 199 7.08 -6.54 6.65
N TYR A 200 5.99 -5.76 6.67
CA TYR A 200 5.59 -4.96 7.82
C TYR A 200 5.24 -5.84 9.03
N ILE A 201 4.52 -6.95 8.85
CA ILE A 201 4.19 -7.89 9.93
C ILE A 201 5.45 -8.40 10.62
N PHE A 202 6.50 -8.73 9.88
CA PHE A 202 7.73 -9.28 10.45
C PHE A 202 8.64 -8.19 11.03
N ARG A 203 8.81 -7.07 10.32
CA ARG A 203 9.79 -6.03 10.66
C ARG A 203 9.25 -4.87 11.49
N LYS A 204 7.93 -4.64 11.47
CA LYS A 204 7.25 -3.53 12.17
C LYS A 204 7.91 -2.19 11.84
N ASN A 205 8.34 -2.07 10.59
CA ASN A 205 8.99 -0.89 10.05
C ASN A 205 8.40 -0.69 8.65
N LEU A 206 7.63 0.40 8.51
CA LEU A 206 6.95 0.72 7.27
C LEU A 206 7.93 1.09 6.16
N THR A 207 9.13 1.59 6.51
CA THR A 207 10.21 1.82 5.53
C THR A 207 10.59 0.55 4.77
N VAL A 208 10.57 -0.62 5.43
CA VAL A 208 10.88 -1.89 4.76
C VAL A 208 9.77 -2.28 3.79
N SER A 209 8.52 -2.13 4.21
CA SER A 209 7.34 -2.41 3.39
C SER A 209 7.28 -1.49 2.18
N TYR A 210 7.54 -0.19 2.38
CA TYR A 210 7.65 0.81 1.33
C TYR A 210 8.72 0.44 0.28
N ILE A 211 9.93 0.07 0.71
CA ILE A 211 11.00 -0.32 -0.22
C ILE A 211 10.61 -1.58 -1.00
N VAL A 212 10.02 -2.57 -0.34
CA VAL A 212 9.56 -3.80 -0.99
C VAL A 212 8.47 -3.49 -2.01
N HIS A 213 7.49 -2.66 -1.63
CA HIS A 213 6.41 -2.22 -2.52
C HIS A 213 6.97 -1.51 -3.75
N PHE A 214 7.85 -0.53 -3.55
CA PHE A 214 8.47 0.23 -4.63
C PHE A 214 9.26 -0.67 -5.59
N LEU A 215 10.12 -1.53 -5.06
CA LEU A 215 10.93 -2.44 -5.88
C LEU A 215 10.07 -3.49 -6.59
N TYR A 216 9.08 -4.06 -5.90
CA TYR A 216 8.19 -5.06 -6.48
C TYR A 216 7.43 -4.50 -7.69
N ASP A 217 6.78 -3.34 -7.54
CA ASP A 217 6.01 -2.72 -8.61
C ASP A 217 6.90 -2.33 -9.79
N TRP A 218 8.07 -1.73 -9.54
CA TRP A 218 9.00 -1.37 -10.61
C TRP A 218 9.57 -2.59 -11.33
N ILE A 219 9.85 -3.70 -10.64
CA ILE A 219 10.27 -4.93 -11.33
C ILE A 219 9.14 -5.41 -12.27
N ILE A 220 7.88 -5.43 -11.81
CA ILE A 220 6.74 -5.84 -12.62
C ILE A 220 6.54 -4.92 -13.83
N ILE A 221 6.58 -3.59 -13.63
CA ILE A 221 6.45 -2.59 -14.70
C ILE A 221 7.56 -2.77 -15.73
N LEU A 222 8.82 -2.90 -15.30
CA LEU A 222 9.95 -3.08 -16.21
C LEU A 222 9.89 -4.40 -16.98
N MET A 223 9.45 -5.48 -16.32
CA MET A 223 9.21 -6.77 -16.99
C MET A 223 8.11 -6.66 -18.03
N ALA A 224 7.00 -6.00 -17.70
CA ALA A 224 5.89 -5.79 -18.64
C ALA A 224 6.33 -4.98 -19.86
N ILE A 225 7.07 -3.87 -19.66
CA ILE A 225 7.62 -3.06 -20.77
C ILE A 225 8.54 -3.90 -21.68
N LYS A 226 9.36 -4.79 -21.09
CA LYS A 226 10.32 -5.59 -21.86
C LYS A 226 9.67 -6.73 -22.64
N TYR A 227 8.68 -7.40 -22.06
CA TYR A 227 8.12 -8.66 -22.60
C TYR A 227 6.74 -8.51 -23.23
N SER A 228 6.07 -7.37 -23.03
CA SER A 228 4.87 -6.97 -23.76
C SER A 228 5.17 -5.66 -24.48
N PRO A 229 5.96 -5.68 -25.58
CA PRO A 229 6.08 -4.50 -26.42
C PRO A 229 4.68 -4.10 -26.87
N MET A 230 4.29 -2.87 -26.53
CA MET A 230 3.07 -2.24 -27.04
C MET A 230 3.12 -2.14 -28.56
#